data_AF-A0AAU9BQ28-F1
#
_entry.id   AF-A0AAU9BQ28-F1
#
_cell.length_a   1.000
_cell.length_b   1.000
_cell.length_c   1.000
_cell.angle_alpha   90.00
_cell.angle_beta   90.00
_cell.angle_gamma   90.00
#
_symmetry.space_group_name_H-M   'P 1'
#
loop_
_entity.id
_entity.type
_entity.pdbx_description
1 polymer ?
#
loop_
_entity_poly.entity_id
_entity_poly.type
_entity_poly.pdbx_seq_one_letter_code
_entity_poly.pdbx_strand_id
1 'polypeptide(L)'
;MTDYTGSNTPAEQRIWKPIHGYEGLYEACSSGEIRSVDRLDRFGRVRLGKQLKLYDHSNGYSSIGLCKNGVKTYYLVHRIVASTFICEPPDGFVANHINGNKKDNRVENLEWCSMADNNKHAHRMGLNYISEKNRSRTSERMKKRHADSRKRKAKLLARLEAA
;
A
#
# COMPACT_ATOMS: atom_id res chain seq x y z
N MET A 1 -17.77 -9.71 -48.70
CA MET A 1 -16.43 -9.87 -48.08
C MET A 1 -16.05 -8.52 -47.52
N THR A 2 -16.39 -8.23 -46.27
CA THR A 2 -16.00 -7.00 -45.58
C THR A 2 -15.30 -7.40 -44.30
N ASP A 3 -13.98 -7.49 -44.40
CA ASP A 3 -13.10 -7.63 -43.26
C ASP A 3 -12.88 -6.24 -42.66
N TYR A 4 -13.52 -5.94 -41.54
CA TYR A 4 -13.11 -4.82 -40.68
C TYR A 4 -13.57 -5.05 -39.23
N THR A 5 -12.79 -5.83 -38.48
CA THR A 5 -12.82 -5.81 -37.02
C THR A 5 -11.45 -5.41 -36.49
N GLY A 6 -11.01 -4.21 -36.89
CA GLY A 6 -9.98 -3.49 -36.15
C GLY A 6 -10.58 -3.06 -34.81
N SER A 7 -10.50 -3.93 -33.81
CA SER A 7 -10.76 -3.61 -32.41
C SER A 7 -9.68 -2.65 -31.92
N ASN A 8 -9.84 -1.38 -32.25
CA ASN A 8 -9.02 -0.30 -31.72
C ASN A 8 -9.50 -0.04 -30.29
N THR A 9 -9.09 -0.90 -29.35
CA THR A 9 -9.20 -0.60 -27.92
C THR A 9 -8.38 0.67 -27.71
N PRO A 10 -8.97 1.80 -27.27
CA PRO A 10 -8.17 2.99 -27.00
C PRO A 10 -7.14 2.61 -25.95
N ALA A 11 -5.85 2.74 -26.27
CA ALA A 11 -4.79 2.61 -25.29
C ALA A 11 -5.18 3.46 -24.08
N GLU A 12 -5.44 2.83 -22.94
CA GLU A 12 -5.88 3.48 -21.72
C GLU A 12 -4.99 4.71 -21.47
N GLN A 13 -5.57 5.89 -21.54
CA GLN A 13 -4.80 7.12 -21.49
C GLN A 13 -4.09 7.19 -20.13
N ARG A 14 -2.76 7.27 -20.18
CA ARG A 14 -1.90 7.41 -19.01
C ARG A 14 -2.03 8.83 -18.46
N ILE A 15 -2.83 8.99 -17.41
CA ILE A 15 -3.07 10.28 -16.76
C ILE A 15 -1.98 10.51 -15.73
N TRP A 16 -1.33 11.68 -15.77
CA TRP A 16 -0.39 12.12 -14.74
C TRP A 16 -1.04 13.19 -13.87
N LYS A 17 -0.92 13.06 -12.56
CA LYS A 17 -1.44 14.03 -11.58
C LYS A 17 -0.37 14.41 -10.55
N PRO A 18 -0.34 15.66 -10.05
CA PRO A 18 0.52 16.05 -8.94
C PRO A 18 0.27 15.19 -7.70
N ILE A 19 1.35 14.81 -7.02
CA ILE A 19 1.23 14.12 -5.73
C ILE A 19 0.94 15.18 -4.65
N HIS A 20 -0.11 14.95 -3.86
CA HIS A 20 -0.51 15.88 -2.80
C HIS A 20 0.64 16.17 -1.81
N GLY A 21 0.89 17.45 -1.55
CA GLY A 21 1.99 17.93 -0.71
C GLY A 21 3.36 17.95 -1.41
N TYR A 22 3.42 17.56 -2.69
CA TYR A 22 4.62 17.51 -3.52
C TYR A 22 4.41 18.19 -4.90
N GLU A 23 3.46 19.12 -4.96
CA GLU A 23 3.10 19.88 -6.16
C GLU A 23 4.33 20.61 -6.73
N GLY A 24 4.48 20.57 -8.05
CA GLY A 24 5.65 21.14 -8.75
C GLY A 24 6.96 20.38 -8.54
N LEU A 25 6.94 19.24 -7.82
CA LEU A 25 8.11 18.39 -7.61
C LEU A 25 7.93 16.99 -8.21
N TYR A 26 6.76 16.38 -8.02
CA TYR A 26 6.49 15.01 -8.40
C TYR A 26 5.05 14.78 -8.87
N GLU A 27 4.88 13.79 -9.74
CA GLU A 27 3.59 13.34 -10.26
C GLU A 27 3.49 11.81 -10.23
N ALA A 28 2.26 11.31 -10.05
CA ALA A 28 1.92 9.90 -10.16
C ALA A 28 1.11 9.65 -11.45
N CYS A 29 1.30 8.49 -12.05
CA CYS A 29 0.58 8.04 -13.24
C CYS A 29 -0.56 7.09 -12.85
N SER A 30 -1.64 7.07 -13.64
CA SER A 30 -2.73 6.10 -13.48
C SER A 30 -2.25 4.64 -13.62
N SER A 31 -1.15 4.40 -14.32
CA SER A 31 -0.50 3.08 -14.44
C SER A 31 0.45 2.72 -13.29
N GLY A 32 0.60 3.60 -12.29
CA GLY A 32 1.33 3.31 -11.05
C GLY A 32 2.79 3.78 -11.01
N GLU A 33 3.29 4.40 -12.08
CA GLU A 33 4.62 5.01 -12.08
C GLU A 33 4.63 6.39 -11.45
N ILE A 34 5.81 6.80 -10.98
CA ILE A 34 6.04 8.09 -10.35
C ILE A 34 7.21 8.77 -11.05
N ARG A 35 7.06 10.06 -11.33
CA ARG A 35 8.11 10.89 -11.94
C ARG A 35 8.35 12.14 -11.12
N SER A 36 9.55 12.69 -11.29
CA SER A 36 9.80 14.09 -10.96
C SER A 36 9.47 14.97 -12.15
N VAL A 37 9.13 16.23 -11.90
CA VAL A 37 8.84 17.22 -12.94
C VAL A 37 10.00 18.19 -13.14
N ASP A 38 10.01 18.83 -14.30
CA ASP A 38 10.91 19.93 -14.63
C ASP A 38 10.71 21.08 -13.63
N ARG A 39 11.80 21.58 -13.06
CA ARG A 39 11.76 22.68 -12.09
C ARG A 39 13.10 23.37 -11.94
N LEU A 40 13.09 24.54 -11.33
CA LEU A 40 14.31 25.19 -10.85
C LEU A 40 14.66 24.68 -9.44
N ASP A 41 15.94 24.44 -9.19
CA ASP A 41 16.42 24.18 -7.84
C ASP A 41 16.62 25.48 -7.05
N ARG A 42 16.99 25.34 -5.77
CA ARG A 42 17.22 26.49 -4.87
C ARG A 42 18.33 27.46 -5.33
N PHE A 43 19.13 27.07 -6.31
CA PHE A 43 20.21 27.88 -6.89
C PHE A 43 19.85 28.38 -8.29
N GLY A 44 18.59 28.25 -8.72
CA GLY A 44 18.12 28.69 -10.04
C GLY A 44 18.50 27.75 -11.18
N ARG A 45 19.04 26.56 -10.91
CA ARG A 45 19.44 25.61 -11.97
C ARG A 45 18.25 24.78 -12.41
N VAL A 46 18.12 24.57 -13.72
CA VAL A 46 17.10 23.68 -14.29
C VAL A 46 17.38 22.23 -13.89
N ARG A 47 16.38 21.57 -13.33
CA ARG A 47 16.35 20.13 -13.09
C ARG A 47 15.28 19.52 -13.96
N LEU A 48 15.69 18.70 -14.90
CA LEU A 48 14.77 17.93 -15.73
C LEU A 48 14.10 16.84 -14.90
N GLY A 49 12.81 16.72 -15.10
CA GLY A 49 11.96 15.65 -14.63
C GLY A 49 12.37 14.33 -15.23
N LYS A 50 12.17 13.28 -14.46
CA LYS A 50 12.48 11.90 -14.86
C LYS A 50 11.62 10.92 -14.11
N GLN A 51 11.37 9.78 -14.75
CA GLN A 51 10.78 8.64 -14.09
C GLN A 51 11.69 8.15 -12.96
N LEU A 52 11.07 7.85 -11.82
CA LEU A 52 11.79 7.47 -10.61
C LEU A 52 11.82 5.94 -10.46
N LYS A 53 12.95 5.44 -9.97
CA LYS A 53 13.12 4.02 -9.66
C LYS A 53 12.37 3.68 -8.38
N LEU A 54 11.53 2.64 -8.46
CA LEU A 54 10.86 2.05 -7.30
C LEU A 54 11.79 1.08 -6.58
N TYR A 55 11.60 0.95 -5.28
CA TYR A 55 12.34 0.02 -4.42
C TYR A 55 11.41 -1.06 -3.88
N ASP A 56 11.88 -2.30 -3.85
CA ASP A 56 11.10 -3.41 -3.35
C ASP A 56 11.35 -3.63 -1.86
N HIS A 57 10.28 -3.68 -1.08
CA HIS A 57 10.34 -4.11 0.31
C HIS A 57 10.27 -5.63 0.43
N SER A 58 10.84 -6.16 1.53
CA SER A 58 10.80 -7.59 1.88
C SER A 58 9.37 -8.15 2.04
N ASN A 59 8.38 -7.30 2.27
CA ASN A 59 6.97 -7.67 2.38
C ASN A 59 6.22 -7.70 1.02
N GLY A 60 6.94 -7.47 -0.08
CA GLY A 60 6.43 -7.51 -1.46
C GLY A 60 5.96 -6.16 -2.01
N TYR A 61 5.77 -5.13 -1.19
CA TYR A 61 5.31 -3.83 -1.66
C TYR A 61 6.44 -3.01 -2.30
N SER A 62 6.09 -2.15 -3.25
CA SER A 62 7.02 -1.15 -3.81
C SER A 62 6.97 0.16 -3.02
N SER A 63 8.12 0.81 -2.86
CA SER A 63 8.27 2.11 -2.23
C SER A 63 9.10 3.08 -3.06
N ILE A 64 9.00 4.35 -2.70
CA ILE A 64 9.74 5.43 -3.32
C ILE A 64 10.11 6.49 -2.29
N GLY A 65 11.29 7.08 -2.45
CA GLY A 65 11.73 8.21 -1.63
C GLY A 65 11.48 9.54 -2.36
N LEU A 66 10.60 10.38 -1.82
CA LEU A 66 10.34 11.73 -2.32
C LEU A 66 11.09 12.75 -1.46
N CYS A 67 11.65 13.78 -2.09
CA CYS A 67 12.45 14.80 -1.41
C CYS A 67 11.80 16.18 -1.56
N LYS A 68 11.52 16.84 -0.42
CA LYS A 68 11.02 18.21 -0.36
C LYS A 68 11.83 18.96 0.68
N ASN A 69 12.32 20.16 0.32
CA ASN A 69 13.08 21.02 1.21
C ASN A 69 14.30 20.34 1.89
N GLY A 70 14.99 19.47 1.15
CA GLY A 70 16.15 18.73 1.65
C GLY A 70 15.80 17.51 2.52
N VAL A 71 14.53 17.30 2.84
CA VAL A 71 14.06 16.15 3.63
C VAL A 71 13.54 15.07 2.70
N LYS A 72 14.07 13.85 2.84
CA LYS A 72 13.65 12.68 2.08
C LYS A 72 12.74 11.78 2.93
N THR A 73 11.55 11.51 2.43
CA THR A 73 10.57 10.63 3.06
C THR A 73 10.22 9.48 2.14
N TYR A 74 10.10 8.27 2.69
CA TYR A 74 9.76 7.07 1.94
C TYR A 74 8.27 6.75 2.09
N TYR A 75 7.64 6.41 0.96
CA TYR A 75 6.23 6.09 0.87
C TYR A 75 6.01 4.80 0.09
N LEU A 76 4.92 4.10 0.37
CA LEU A 76 4.47 2.97 -0.44
C LEU A 76 3.78 3.49 -1.71
N VAL A 77 4.14 2.91 -2.86
CA VAL A 77 3.70 3.41 -4.17
C VAL A 77 2.19 3.32 -4.32
N HIS A 78 1.59 2.15 -4.02
CA HIS A 78 0.14 1.97 -4.07
C HIS A 78 -0.63 3.00 -3.22
N ARG A 79 -0.08 3.46 -2.08
CA ARG A 79 -0.74 4.48 -1.25
C ARG A 79 -0.70 5.85 -1.90
N ILE A 80 0.44 6.23 -2.49
CA ILE A 80 0.55 7.47 -3.28
C ILE A 80 -0.45 7.45 -4.43
N VAL A 81 -0.49 6.35 -5.19
CA VAL A 81 -1.36 6.24 -6.36
C VAL A 81 -2.84 6.28 -5.94
N ALA A 82 -3.24 5.49 -4.94
CA ALA A 82 -4.63 5.48 -4.44
C ALA A 82 -5.07 6.87 -3.94
N SER A 83 -4.24 7.54 -3.14
CA SER A 83 -4.55 8.90 -2.63
C SER A 83 -4.57 9.97 -3.74
N THR A 84 -3.84 9.77 -4.83
CA THR A 84 -3.80 10.72 -5.95
C THR A 84 -5.02 10.58 -6.89
N PHE A 85 -5.58 9.37 -7.02
CA PHE A 85 -6.58 9.09 -8.08
C PHE A 85 -7.97 8.67 -7.61
N ILE A 86 -8.12 8.04 -6.44
CA ILE A 86 -9.38 7.43 -6.02
C ILE A 86 -10.18 8.42 -5.16
N CYS A 87 -9.63 8.81 -4.02
CA CYS A 87 -10.08 9.87 -3.11
C CYS A 87 -9.20 9.81 -1.85
N GLU A 88 -9.41 10.73 -0.91
CA GLU A 88 -8.85 10.57 0.43
C GLU A 88 -9.43 9.31 1.10
N PRO A 89 -8.59 8.49 1.76
CA PRO A 89 -9.07 7.31 2.47
C PRO A 89 -9.98 7.73 3.63
N PRO A 90 -11.12 7.05 3.84
CA PRO A 90 -11.84 7.17 5.11
C PRO A 90 -10.97 6.76 6.29
N ASP A 91 -11.28 7.27 7.48
CA ASP A 91 -10.52 6.96 8.69
C ASP A 91 -10.43 5.44 8.94
N GLY A 92 -9.21 4.96 9.14
CA GLY A 92 -8.92 3.54 9.39
C GLY A 92 -8.94 2.64 8.16
N PHE A 93 -9.13 3.18 6.95
CA PHE A 93 -9.04 2.41 5.70
C PHE A 93 -7.59 2.24 5.25
N VAL A 94 -7.37 1.16 4.49
CA VAL A 94 -6.08 0.79 3.93
C VAL A 94 -6.21 0.59 2.43
N ALA A 95 -5.15 0.91 1.68
CA ALA A 95 -5.11 0.63 0.25
C ALA A 95 -4.90 -0.88 0.05
N ASN A 96 -5.78 -1.49 -0.73
CA ASN A 96 -5.77 -2.90 -1.09
C ASN A 96 -5.48 -3.08 -2.58
N HIS A 97 -4.84 -4.20 -2.92
CA HIS A 97 -4.62 -4.65 -4.29
C HIS A 97 -5.69 -5.68 -4.66
N ILE A 98 -6.61 -5.32 -5.56
CA ILE A 98 -7.78 -6.14 -5.90
C ILE A 98 -7.38 -7.52 -6.44
N ASN A 99 -6.32 -7.60 -7.24
CA ASN A 99 -5.79 -8.85 -7.77
C ASN A 99 -4.81 -9.58 -6.81
N GLY A 100 -4.53 -9.03 -5.64
CA GLY A 100 -3.57 -9.57 -4.67
C GLY A 100 -2.08 -9.39 -5.04
N ASN A 101 -1.77 -8.87 -6.23
CA ASN A 101 -0.40 -8.60 -6.67
C ASN A 101 0.07 -7.22 -6.18
N LYS A 102 0.90 -7.23 -5.13
CA LYS A 102 1.47 -6.03 -4.50
C LYS A 102 2.37 -5.16 -5.40
N LYS A 103 2.75 -5.67 -6.59
CA LYS A 103 3.54 -4.93 -7.59
C LYS A 103 2.69 -4.23 -8.64
N ASP A 104 1.44 -4.63 -8.80
CA ASP A 104 0.52 -4.00 -9.74
C ASP A 104 -0.11 -2.76 -9.10
N ASN A 105 0.56 -1.61 -9.25
CA ASN A 105 0.17 -0.34 -8.65
C ASN A 105 -0.76 0.50 -9.54
N ARG A 106 -1.37 -0.10 -10.59
CA ARG A 106 -2.32 0.61 -11.45
C ARG A 106 -3.57 1.02 -10.65
N VAL A 107 -4.11 2.20 -10.91
CA VAL A 107 -5.25 2.76 -10.17
C VAL A 107 -6.45 1.80 -10.17
N GLU A 108 -6.73 1.16 -11.31
CA GLU A 108 -7.83 0.19 -11.46
C GLU A 108 -7.68 -1.06 -10.58
N ASN A 109 -6.46 -1.36 -10.11
CA ASN A 109 -6.18 -2.48 -9.24
C ASN A 109 -6.15 -2.08 -7.75
N LEU A 110 -6.43 -0.81 -7.44
CA LEU A 110 -6.36 -0.28 -6.09
C LEU A 110 -7.73 0.13 -5.59
N GLU A 111 -7.97 -0.12 -4.31
CA GLU A 111 -9.18 0.34 -3.61
C GLU A 111 -8.84 0.71 -2.17
N TRP A 112 -9.65 1.58 -1.57
CA TRP A 112 -9.65 1.76 -0.12
C TRP A 112 -10.62 0.76 0.50
N CYS A 113 -10.14 -0.05 1.45
CA CYS A 113 -11.01 -0.96 2.20
C CYS A 113 -10.69 -0.97 3.69
N SER A 114 -11.61 -1.49 4.50
CA SER A 114 -11.38 -1.67 5.93
C SER A 114 -10.29 -2.71 6.17
N MET A 115 -9.57 -2.62 7.29
CA MET A 115 -8.59 -3.65 7.67
C MET A 115 -9.22 -5.06 7.75
N ALA A 116 -10.48 -5.15 8.18
CA ALA A 116 -11.20 -6.42 8.26
C ALA A 116 -11.44 -7.02 6.87
N ASP A 117 -11.83 -6.21 5.90
CA ASP A 117 -12.11 -6.69 4.55
C ASP A 117 -10.83 -6.99 3.78
N ASN A 118 -9.77 -6.22 3.98
CA ASN A 118 -8.43 -6.55 3.47
C ASN A 118 -7.96 -7.94 3.97
N ASN A 119 -8.14 -8.23 5.27
CA ASN A 119 -7.76 -9.53 5.83
C ASN A 119 -8.61 -10.69 5.26
N LYS A 120 -9.93 -10.48 5.10
CA LYS A 120 -10.82 -11.46 4.46
C LYS A 120 -10.42 -11.70 3.00
N HIS A 121 -10.09 -10.63 2.27
CA HIS A 121 -9.62 -10.69 0.89
C HIS A 121 -8.31 -11.50 0.81
N ALA A 122 -7.32 -11.19 1.64
CA ALA A 122 -6.05 -11.92 1.71
C ALA A 122 -6.25 -13.42 2.03
N HIS A 123 -7.18 -13.75 2.92
CA HIS A 123 -7.53 -15.14 3.21
C HIS A 123 -8.16 -15.84 1.99
N ARG A 124 -9.12 -15.19 1.34
CA ARG A 124 -9.81 -15.72 0.14
C ARG A 124 -8.83 -15.97 -1.01
N MET A 125 -7.86 -15.08 -1.18
CA MET A 125 -6.83 -15.15 -2.22
C MET A 125 -5.66 -16.07 -1.83
N GLY A 126 -5.67 -16.69 -0.65
CA GLY A 126 -4.58 -17.55 -0.19
C GLY A 126 -3.25 -16.83 0.08
N LEU A 127 -3.27 -15.50 0.21
CA LEU A 127 -2.06 -14.67 0.39
C LEU A 127 -1.44 -14.79 1.79
N ASN A 128 -2.19 -15.37 2.74
CA ASN A 128 -1.76 -15.59 4.12
C ASN A 128 -1.00 -16.91 4.31
N TYR A 129 -0.22 -17.34 3.33
CA TYR A 129 0.56 -18.57 3.45
C TYR A 129 1.60 -18.43 4.57
N ILE A 130 1.39 -19.18 5.64
CA ILE A 130 2.33 -19.34 6.74
C ILE A 130 2.89 -20.76 6.61
N SER A 131 4.22 -20.89 6.59
CA SER A 131 4.86 -22.21 6.59
C SER A 131 4.40 -23.04 7.79
N GLU A 132 4.32 -24.36 7.65
CA GLU A 132 3.81 -25.26 8.70
C GLU A 132 4.57 -25.08 10.04
N LYS A 133 5.89 -24.90 9.95
CA LYS A 133 6.76 -24.60 11.10
C LYS A 133 6.39 -23.28 11.81
N ASN A 134 5.97 -22.26 11.06
CA ASN A 134 5.54 -21.00 11.64
C ASN A 134 4.09 -21.08 12.16
N ARG A 135 3.24 -21.91 11.54
CA ARG A 135 1.87 -22.19 11.99
C ARG A 135 1.87 -22.86 13.37
N SER A 136 2.69 -23.90 13.56
CA SER A 136 2.81 -24.59 14.85
C SER A 136 3.32 -23.67 15.97
N ARG A 137 4.37 -22.89 15.71
CA ARG A 137 4.91 -21.90 16.66
C ARG A 137 3.89 -20.82 17.04
N THR A 138 3.11 -20.35 16.05
CA THR A 138 2.07 -19.34 16.28
C THR A 138 0.94 -19.90 17.15
N SER A 139 0.48 -21.12 16.85
CA SER A 139 -0.50 -21.87 17.63
C SER A 139 -0.07 -22.03 19.10
N GLU A 140 1.17 -22.47 19.32
CA GLU A 140 1.71 -22.68 20.66
C GLU A 140 1.80 -21.37 21.46
N ARG A 141 2.30 -20.30 20.82
CA ARG A 141 2.37 -18.97 21.44
C ARG A 141 0.98 -18.41 21.78
N MET A 142 -0.03 -18.68 20.95
CA MET A 142 -1.41 -18.27 21.20
C MET A 142 -2.01 -19.03 22.39
N LYS A 143 -1.83 -20.35 22.47
CA LYS A 143 -2.23 -21.17 23.62
C LYS A 143 -1.62 -20.65 24.93
N LYS A 144 -0.32 -20.34 24.92
CA LYS A 144 0.39 -19.78 26.08
C LYS A 144 -0.20 -18.43 26.52
N ARG A 145 -0.45 -17.51 25.57
CA ARG A 145 -1.08 -16.21 25.88
C ARG A 145 -2.46 -16.35 26.51
N HIS A 146 -3.29 -17.27 26.01
CA HIS A 146 -4.60 -17.52 26.61
C HIS A 146 -4.49 -18.08 28.02
N ALA A 147 -3.57 -19.02 28.26
CA ALA A 147 -3.31 -19.55 29.59
C ALA A 147 -2.85 -18.45 30.56
N ASP A 148 -1.91 -17.60 30.13
CA ASP A 148 -1.41 -16.47 30.92
C ASP A 148 -2.53 -15.47 31.25
N SER A 149 -3.40 -15.16 30.27
CA SER A 149 -4.54 -14.27 30.46
C SER A 149 -5.55 -14.84 31.47
N ARG A 150 -5.87 -16.15 31.38
CA ARG A 150 -6.73 -16.83 32.35
C ARG A 150 -6.13 -16.80 33.76
N LYS A 151 -4.82 -17.05 33.89
CA LYS A 151 -4.13 -17.01 35.19
C LYS A 151 -4.15 -15.62 35.81
N ARG A 152 -3.92 -14.57 35.01
CA ARG A 152 -4.02 -13.17 35.46
C ARG A 152 -5.44 -12.82 35.90
N LYS A 153 -6.46 -13.23 35.13
CA LYS A 153 -7.87 -13.01 35.48
C LYS A 153 -8.24 -13.71 36.79
N ALA A 154 -7.84 -14.98 36.95
CA ALA A 154 -8.08 -15.73 38.20
C ALA A 154 -7.41 -15.06 39.41
N LYS A 155 -6.16 -14.61 39.27
CA LYS A 155 -5.45 -13.89 40.34
C LYS A 155 -6.12 -12.56 40.71
N LEU A 156 -6.69 -11.86 39.72
CA LEU A 156 -7.43 -10.62 39.97
C LEU A 156 -8.74 -10.90 40.72
N LEU A 157 -9.51 -11.91 40.30
CA LEU A 157 -10.76 -12.29 40.95
C LEU A 157 -10.53 -12.70 42.41
N ALA A 158 -9.54 -13.55 42.67
CA ALA A 158 -9.21 -13.99 44.04
C ALA A 158 -8.78 -12.84 44.97
N ARG A 159 -8.20 -11.75 44.42
CA ARG A 159 -7.88 -10.55 45.20
C ARG A 159 -9.10 -9.69 45.52
N LEU A 160 -10.07 -9.66 44.62
CA LEU A 160 -11.32 -8.92 44.81
C LEU A 160 -12.24 -9.64 45.80
N GLU A 161 -12.21 -10.97 45.84
CA GLU A 161 -13.00 -11.78 46.78
C GLU A 161 -12.43 -11.79 48.22
N ALA A 162 -11.15 -11.45 48.38
CA ALA A 162 -10.47 -11.42 49.68
C ALA A 162 -10.40 -10.02 50.33
N ALA A 163 -11.06 -9.02 49.73
CA ALA A 163 -11.18 -7.65 50.21
C ALA A 163 -12.62 -7.37 50.66
#